data_AF-A0A8R1ESH0-F1
#
_entry.id   AF-A0A8R1ESH0-F1
#
_cell.length_a   1.000
_cell.length_b   1.000
_cell.length_c   1.000
_cell.angle_alpha   90.00
_cell.angle_beta   90.00
_cell.angle_gamma   90.00
#
_symmetry.space_group_name_H-M   'P 1'
#
loop_
_entity.id
_entity.type
_entity.pdbx_description
1 polymer ?
#
loop_
_entity_poly.entity_id
_entity_poly.type
_entity_poly.pdbx_seq_one_letter_code
_entity_poly.pdbx_strand_id
1 'polypeptide(L)'
;MLRYIIPRKRGSFVIALLITFAFLFVVFYHRNDHGRRMNLKFRIPDIEKYAEELVRFPETWNGKLHQIPDYTKPREGPGENGVPVILAKEETELGNADMKKWFMNVHAADKISLDRNVPDPRIQECKDIKYDLERLPKVSVIIIFTDEAWTPLLRTVHSVINRSPPQLLQEIILLDDN
;
A
#
# COMPACT_ATOMS: atom_id res chain seq x y z
N MET A 1 -38.49 -23.02 64.16
CA MET A 1 -38.52 -24.17 63.22
C MET A 1 -37.46 -23.90 62.14
N LEU A 2 -36.29 -24.54 62.25
CA LEU A 2 -35.15 -24.35 61.34
C LEU A 2 -35.40 -25.05 59.99
N ARG A 3 -35.04 -24.40 58.87
CA ARG A 3 -34.56 -25.09 57.66
C ARG A 3 -33.37 -24.35 57.06
N TYR A 4 -32.20 -24.94 57.22
CA TYR A 4 -30.96 -24.62 56.52
C TYR A 4 -31.11 -24.92 55.02
N ILE A 5 -30.69 -23.99 54.15
CA ILE A 5 -30.41 -24.26 52.73
C ILE A 5 -28.92 -24.57 52.61
N ILE A 6 -28.61 -25.85 52.43
CA ILE A 6 -27.26 -26.38 52.24
C ILE A 6 -26.87 -26.16 50.76
N PRO A 7 -25.78 -25.44 50.43
CA PRO A 7 -25.29 -25.40 49.04
C PRO A 7 -24.62 -26.75 48.72
N ARG A 8 -25.06 -27.39 47.63
CA ARG A 8 -24.57 -28.70 47.16
C ARG A 8 -23.15 -28.57 46.60
N LYS A 9 -22.16 -28.68 47.49
CA LYS A 9 -20.72 -28.34 47.38
C LYS A 9 -19.83 -29.10 46.38
N ARG A 10 -20.32 -29.94 45.44
CA ARG A 10 -19.42 -30.72 44.54
C ARG A 10 -19.34 -30.24 43.09
N GLY A 11 -20.41 -29.69 42.50
CA GLY A 11 -20.38 -29.20 41.11
C GLY A 11 -19.70 -27.84 40.95
N SER A 12 -19.87 -26.94 41.92
CA SER A 12 -19.34 -25.57 41.85
C SER A 12 -17.81 -25.51 41.90
N PHE A 13 -17.17 -26.45 42.60
CA PHE A 13 -15.71 -26.48 42.72
C PHE A 13 -15.06 -26.92 41.40
N VAL A 14 -15.65 -27.92 40.73
CA VAL A 14 -15.18 -28.40 39.42
C VAL A 14 -15.31 -27.31 38.36
N ILE A 15 -16.44 -26.60 38.34
CA ILE A 15 -16.67 -25.48 37.41
C ILE A 15 -15.66 -24.35 37.66
N ALA A 16 -15.42 -23.98 38.93
CA ALA A 16 -14.42 -22.98 39.28
C ALA A 16 -13.01 -23.39 38.81
N LEU A 17 -12.64 -24.67 39.00
CA LEU A 17 -11.36 -25.22 38.56
C LEU A 17 -11.18 -25.13 37.04
N LEU A 18 -12.21 -25.49 36.27
CA LEU A 18 -12.18 -25.41 34.80
C LEU A 18 -12.06 -23.95 34.31
N ILE A 19 -12.78 -23.02 34.94
CA ILE A 19 -12.69 -21.58 34.60
C ILE A 19 -11.29 -21.05 34.92
N THR A 20 -10.72 -21.39 36.08
CA THR A 20 -9.36 -20.97 36.43
C THR A 20 -8.31 -21.57 35.50
N PHE A 21 -8.46 -22.83 35.09
CA PHE A 21 -7.56 -23.47 34.14
C PHE A 21 -7.65 -22.84 32.75
N ALA A 22 -8.87 -22.55 32.26
CA ALA A 22 -9.08 -21.86 30.99
C ALA A 22 -8.49 -20.44 31.03
N PHE A 23 -8.68 -19.70 32.12
CA PHE A 23 -8.09 -18.37 32.30
C PHE A 23 -6.56 -18.43 32.33
N LEU A 24 -5.97 -19.37 33.08
CA LEU A 24 -4.52 -19.57 33.12
C LEU A 24 -3.97 -20.00 31.76
N PHE A 25 -4.70 -20.83 31.01
CA PHE A 25 -4.32 -21.23 29.65
C PHE A 25 -4.35 -20.03 28.70
N VAL A 26 -5.38 -19.19 28.75
CA VAL A 26 -5.46 -17.95 27.95
C VAL A 26 -4.34 -16.99 28.33
N VAL A 27 -4.07 -16.79 29.62
CA VAL A 27 -2.96 -15.95 30.09
C VAL A 27 -1.61 -16.52 29.67
N PHE A 28 -1.40 -17.83 29.77
CA PHE A 28 -0.19 -18.51 29.31
C PHE A 28 -0.02 -18.36 27.79
N TYR A 29 -1.10 -18.56 27.03
CA TYR A 29 -1.09 -18.42 25.58
C TYR A 29 -0.79 -16.98 25.16
N HIS A 30 -1.44 -15.98 25.77
CA HIS A 30 -1.16 -14.56 25.50
C HIS A 30 0.23 -14.13 25.94
N ARG A 31 0.73 -14.65 27.06
CA ARG A 31 2.08 -14.35 27.55
C ARG A 31 3.16 -15.01 26.68
N ASN A 32 2.88 -16.19 26.13
CA ASN A 32 3.76 -16.88 25.18
C ASN A 32 3.71 -16.24 23.78
N ASP A 33 2.55 -15.72 23.36
CA ASP A 33 2.40 -15.00 22.09
C ASP A 33 3.13 -13.63 22.11
N HIS A 34 3.14 -12.94 23.25
CA HIS A 34 3.98 -11.74 23.44
C HIS A 34 5.48 -12.02 23.26
N GLY A 35 5.96 -13.24 23.52
CA GLY A 35 7.35 -13.65 23.30
C GLY A 35 7.70 -13.93 21.83
N ARG A 36 6.71 -14.15 20.95
CA ARG A 36 6.92 -14.39 19.51
C ARG A 36 6.89 -13.13 18.66
N ARG A 37 6.38 -12.01 19.19
CA ARG A 37 6.17 -10.76 18.42
C ARG A 37 7.33 -9.77 18.39
N MET A 38 8.46 -10.02 19.06
CA MET A 38 9.64 -9.15 18.94
C MET A 38 10.89 -9.98 18.72
N ASN A 39 11.14 -10.39 17.47
CA ASN A 39 12.48 -10.67 16.93
C ASN A 39 12.50 -10.90 15.41
N LEU A 40 11.45 -10.53 14.66
CA LEU A 40 11.63 -10.30 13.23
C LEU A 40 12.31 -8.95 13.04
N LYS A 41 13.60 -8.90 13.32
CA LYS A 41 14.45 -7.86 12.73
C LYS A 41 14.58 -8.27 11.27
N PHE A 42 13.62 -7.87 10.45
CA PHE A 42 13.74 -7.96 8.99
C PHE A 42 14.98 -7.14 8.63
N ARG A 43 16.12 -7.83 8.55
CA ARG A 43 17.37 -7.23 8.14
C ARG A 43 17.30 -7.24 6.63
N ILE A 44 16.92 -6.10 6.06
CA ILE A 44 17.11 -5.85 4.63
C ILE A 44 18.58 -6.21 4.35
N PRO A 45 18.86 -7.16 3.43
CA PRO A 45 20.24 -7.48 3.07
C PRO A 45 20.94 -6.19 2.66
N ASP A 46 22.22 -6.04 2.99
CA ASP A 46 22.99 -4.83 2.66
C ASP A 46 22.88 -4.56 1.16
N ILE A 47 22.01 -3.63 0.76
CA ILE A 47 21.68 -3.40 -0.65
C ILE A 47 22.95 -2.96 -1.37
N GLU A 48 23.84 -2.21 -0.72
CA GLU A 48 25.14 -1.79 -1.26
C GLU A 48 26.00 -2.98 -1.70
N LYS A 49 25.92 -4.13 -1.01
CA LYS A 49 26.67 -5.34 -1.36
C LYS A 49 26.13 -6.04 -2.62
N TYR A 50 24.84 -5.87 -2.92
CA TYR A 50 24.15 -6.52 -4.02
C TYR A 50 23.67 -5.54 -5.10
N ALA A 51 23.94 -4.25 -4.97
CA ALA A 51 23.38 -3.20 -5.81
C ALA A 51 23.73 -3.41 -7.29
N GLU A 52 24.98 -3.82 -7.58
CA GLU A 52 25.43 -4.10 -8.93
C GLU A 52 24.77 -5.36 -9.54
N GLU A 53 24.33 -6.31 -8.72
CA GLU A 53 23.63 -7.52 -9.17
C GLU A 53 22.11 -7.32 -9.28
N LEU A 54 21.54 -6.49 -8.38
CA LEU A 54 20.11 -6.21 -8.28
C LEU A 54 19.63 -5.16 -9.29
N VAL A 55 20.47 -4.20 -9.67
CA VAL A 55 20.13 -3.17 -10.66
C VAL A 55 20.56 -3.63 -12.06
N ARG A 56 19.83 -4.59 -12.62
CA ARG A 56 19.94 -4.91 -14.05
C ARG A 56 18.99 -4.05 -14.85
N PHE A 57 19.53 -3.04 -15.53
CA PHE A 57 18.77 -2.35 -16.58
C PHE A 57 18.56 -3.31 -17.75
N PRO A 58 17.36 -3.32 -18.37
CA PRO A 58 17.14 -4.10 -19.59
C PRO A 58 18.07 -3.61 -20.70
N GLU A 59 18.49 -4.50 -21.61
CA GLU A 59 19.36 -4.14 -22.75
C GLU A 59 18.77 -3.01 -23.62
N THR A 60 17.44 -2.84 -23.58
CA THR A 60 16.70 -1.79 -24.28
C THR A 60 16.77 -0.42 -23.59
N TRP A 61 17.35 -0.33 -22.39
CA TRP A 61 17.48 0.94 -21.67
C TRP A 61 18.52 1.84 -22.36
N ASN A 62 18.08 3.01 -22.79
CA ASN A 62 18.88 3.97 -23.55
C ASN A 62 19.67 4.96 -22.67
N GLY A 63 19.81 4.68 -21.37
CA GLY A 63 20.47 5.58 -20.43
C GLY A 63 19.67 6.82 -20.05
N LYS A 64 18.48 7.04 -20.63
CA LYS A 64 17.67 8.22 -20.34
C LYS A 64 16.86 8.01 -19.07
N LEU A 65 17.06 8.90 -18.11
CA LEU A 65 16.23 8.96 -16.91
C LEU A 65 14.85 9.55 -17.22
N HIS A 66 13.87 9.17 -16.42
CA HIS A 66 12.53 9.76 -16.45
C HIS A 66 12.61 11.27 -16.24
N GLN A 67 11.87 12.02 -17.05
CA GLN A 67 11.81 13.48 -16.97
C GLN A 67 10.46 13.87 -16.39
N ILE A 68 10.47 14.45 -15.19
CA ILE A 68 9.24 14.95 -14.55
C ILE A 68 8.67 16.07 -15.42
N PRO A 69 7.41 15.95 -15.90
CA PRO A 69 6.82 16.99 -16.72
C PRO A 69 6.60 18.28 -15.95
N ASP A 70 6.63 19.39 -16.69
CA ASP A 70 6.24 20.69 -16.16
C ASP A 70 4.71 20.78 -16.06
N TYR A 71 4.18 20.49 -14.87
CA TYR A 71 2.74 20.53 -14.58
C TYR A 71 2.16 21.96 -14.52
N THR A 72 2.98 23.01 -14.66
CA THR A 72 2.49 24.39 -14.78
C THR A 72 1.95 24.69 -16.17
N LYS A 73 2.38 23.91 -17.18
CA LYS A 73 1.92 24.06 -18.56
C LYS A 73 0.61 23.30 -18.78
N PRO A 74 -0.35 23.88 -19.52
CA PRO A 74 -1.59 23.19 -19.84
C PRO A 74 -1.27 21.94 -20.67
N ARG A 75 -1.94 20.85 -20.32
CA ARG A 75 -1.84 19.56 -20.99
C ARG A 75 -3.22 19.11 -21.42
N GLU A 76 -3.27 18.51 -22.59
CA GLU A 76 -4.48 17.97 -23.18
C GLU A 76 -4.33 16.47 -23.39
N GLY A 77 -5.43 15.75 -23.23
CA GLY A 77 -5.47 14.31 -23.41
C GLY A 77 -6.50 13.64 -22.50
N PRO A 78 -6.80 12.35 -22.73
CA PRO A 78 -7.72 11.59 -21.90
C PRO A 78 -7.26 11.56 -20.44
N GLY A 79 -8.15 11.93 -19.52
CA GLY A 79 -7.90 11.83 -18.08
C GLY A 79 -7.00 12.93 -17.50
N GLU A 80 -6.51 13.87 -18.31
CA GLU A 80 -5.77 15.05 -17.85
C GLU A 80 -6.68 15.93 -16.97
N ASN A 81 -6.10 16.52 -15.93
CA ASN A 81 -6.82 17.32 -14.94
C ASN A 81 -8.00 16.59 -14.27
N GLY A 82 -7.97 15.25 -14.24
CA GLY A 82 -9.01 14.44 -13.61
C GLY A 82 -10.34 14.41 -14.38
N VAL A 83 -10.35 14.86 -15.64
CA VAL A 83 -11.54 14.82 -16.51
C VAL A 83 -11.91 13.36 -16.83
N PRO A 84 -13.20 12.99 -16.88
CA PRO A 84 -13.60 11.63 -17.23
C PRO A 84 -13.15 11.24 -18.64
N VAL A 85 -12.71 9.99 -18.80
CA VAL A 85 -12.44 9.38 -20.11
C VAL A 85 -13.72 8.70 -20.59
N ILE A 86 -14.24 9.17 -21.71
CA ILE A 86 -15.42 8.58 -22.36
C ILE A 86 -14.94 7.68 -23.49
N LEU A 87 -15.22 6.38 -23.37
CA LEU A 87 -14.87 5.39 -24.39
C LEU A 87 -15.83 5.46 -25.59
N ALA A 88 -15.32 5.13 -26.78
CA ALA A 88 -16.18 4.94 -27.94
C ALA A 88 -17.10 3.72 -27.73
N LYS A 89 -18.21 3.65 -28.47
CA LYS A 89 -19.20 2.57 -28.33
C LYS A 89 -18.57 1.17 -28.48
N GLU A 90 -17.66 1.00 -29.44
CA GLU A 90 -16.96 -0.27 -29.68
C GLU A 90 -16.02 -0.64 -28.53
N GLU A 91 -15.38 0.35 -27.91
CA GLU A 91 -14.45 0.17 -26.78
C GLU A 91 -15.19 -0.03 -25.44
N THR A 92 -16.47 0.32 -25.37
CA THR A 92 -17.27 0.21 -24.15
C THR A 92 -17.45 -1.26 -23.74
N GLU A 93 -17.64 -2.16 -24.70
CA GLU A 93 -17.74 -3.60 -24.41
C GLU A 93 -16.42 -4.16 -23.88
N LEU A 94 -15.29 -3.69 -24.41
CA LEU A 94 -13.95 -4.04 -23.94
C LEU A 94 -13.72 -3.55 -22.50
N GLY A 95 -14.07 -2.30 -22.22
CA GLY A 95 -14.01 -1.74 -20.86
C GLY A 95 -14.92 -2.47 -19.86
N ASN A 96 -16.10 -2.94 -20.31
CA ASN A 96 -17.00 -3.76 -19.49
C ASN A 96 -16.41 -5.15 -19.20
N ALA A 97 -15.69 -5.73 -20.16
CA ALA A 97 -14.97 -6.99 -19.96
C ALA A 97 -13.80 -6.82 -18.99
N ASP A 98 -13.03 -5.73 -19.11
CA ASP A 98 -11.97 -5.40 -18.16
C ASP A 98 -12.49 -5.24 -16.74
N MET A 99 -13.62 -4.55 -16.57
CA MET A 99 -14.22 -4.37 -15.26
C MET A 99 -14.53 -5.71 -14.57
N LYS A 100 -14.89 -6.74 -15.35
CA LYS A 100 -15.13 -8.09 -14.81
C LYS A 100 -13.84 -8.82 -14.46
N LYS A 101 -12.75 -8.58 -15.18
CA LYS A 101 -11.47 -9.27 -15.01
C LYS A 101 -10.58 -8.61 -13.97
N TRP A 102 -10.42 -7.29 -14.07
CA TRP A 102 -9.46 -6.48 -13.32
C TRP A 102 -10.12 -5.60 -12.26
N PHE A 103 -11.45 -5.63 -12.13
CA PHE A 103 -12.22 -4.73 -11.26
C PHE A 103 -12.00 -3.24 -11.56
N MET A 104 -11.54 -2.94 -12.77
CA MET A 104 -11.31 -1.59 -13.28
C MET A 104 -11.38 -1.57 -14.81
N ASN A 105 -11.56 -0.38 -15.38
CA ASN A 105 -11.58 -0.21 -16.83
C ASN A 105 -10.15 0.03 -17.35
N VAL A 106 -9.46 -1.07 -17.69
CA VAL A 106 -8.06 -1.03 -18.15
C VAL A 106 -7.95 -0.36 -19.51
N HIS A 107 -8.89 -0.57 -20.43
CA HIS A 107 -8.93 0.11 -21.73
C HIS A 107 -9.01 1.65 -21.59
N ALA A 108 -9.82 2.15 -20.64
CA ALA A 108 -9.82 3.58 -20.31
C ALA A 108 -8.51 4.00 -19.64
N ALA A 109 -7.98 3.19 -18.72
CA ALA A 109 -6.70 3.47 -18.06
C ALA A 109 -5.55 3.56 -19.07
N ASP A 110 -5.46 2.68 -20.06
CA ASP A 110 -4.38 2.64 -21.04
C ASP A 110 -4.33 3.89 -21.93
N LYS A 111 -5.48 4.57 -22.12
CA LYS A 111 -5.57 5.84 -22.83
C LYS A 111 -5.08 7.05 -22.01
N ILE A 112 -4.99 6.89 -20.69
CA ILE A 112 -4.60 7.96 -19.78
C ILE A 112 -3.08 7.95 -19.60
N SER A 113 -2.45 9.11 -19.78
CA SER A 113 -1.00 9.27 -19.57
C SER A 113 -0.54 8.75 -18.20
N LEU A 114 0.64 8.10 -18.16
CA LEU A 114 1.29 7.73 -16.90
C LEU A 114 1.67 8.98 -16.08
N ASP A 115 1.95 10.09 -16.75
CA ASP A 115 2.29 11.38 -16.15
C ASP A 115 1.12 12.38 -16.20
N ARG A 116 -0.13 11.92 -16.14
CA ARG A 116 -1.29 12.81 -16.17
C ARG A 116 -1.21 13.85 -15.05
N ASN A 117 -1.66 15.06 -15.35
CA ASN A 117 -1.91 16.06 -14.32
C ASN A 117 -3.18 15.70 -13.54
N VAL A 118 -3.15 15.92 -12.22
CA VAL A 118 -4.28 15.69 -11.33
C VAL A 118 -4.49 16.99 -10.54
N PRO A 119 -5.72 17.52 -10.48
CA PRO A 119 -6.00 18.74 -9.74
C PRO A 119 -5.73 18.52 -8.26
N ASP A 120 -5.27 19.56 -7.57
CA ASP A 120 -5.03 19.52 -6.13
C ASP A 120 -6.34 19.85 -5.38
N PRO A 121 -7.02 18.86 -4.77
CA PRO A 121 -8.29 19.07 -4.09
C PRO A 121 -8.12 19.65 -2.67
N ARG A 122 -6.89 19.85 -2.21
CA ARG A 122 -6.62 20.30 -0.84
C ARG A 122 -7.19 21.70 -0.60
N ILE A 123 -7.69 21.91 0.60
CA ILE A 123 -8.10 23.22 1.11
C ILE A 123 -6.89 24.16 1.23
N GLN A 124 -7.13 25.47 1.28
CA GLN A 124 -6.07 26.48 1.25
C GLN A 124 -5.13 26.36 2.45
N GLU A 125 -5.67 26.05 3.62
CA GLU A 125 -4.93 25.88 4.87
C GLU A 125 -3.85 24.80 4.75
N CYS A 126 -4.13 23.70 4.04
CA CYS A 126 -3.15 22.65 3.79
C CYS A 126 -2.01 23.10 2.86
N LYS A 127 -2.27 24.03 1.94
CA LYS A 127 -1.29 24.58 1.00
C LYS A 127 -0.35 25.57 1.67
N ASP A 128 -0.82 26.21 2.74
CA ASP A 128 -0.07 27.22 3.48
C ASP A 128 0.93 26.62 4.48
N ILE A 129 0.76 25.35 4.88
CA ILE A 129 1.70 24.65 5.76
C ILE A 129 3.09 24.55 5.11
N LYS A 130 4.12 24.97 5.85
CA LYS A 130 5.53 24.87 5.44
C LYS A 130 6.23 23.78 6.23
N TYR A 131 6.91 22.89 5.53
CA TYR A 131 7.74 21.83 6.12
C TYR A 131 9.21 22.15 5.86
N ASP A 132 10.05 21.90 6.87
CA ASP A 132 11.50 21.98 6.75
C ASP A 132 12.01 20.68 6.09
N LEU A 133 12.15 20.69 4.76
CA LEU A 133 12.49 19.50 3.98
C LEU A 133 13.85 18.91 4.36
N GLU A 134 14.80 19.72 4.82
CA GLU A 134 16.15 19.27 5.20
C GLU A 134 16.16 18.46 6.50
N ARG A 135 15.13 18.65 7.35
CA ARG A 135 14.99 17.90 8.61
C ARG A 135 14.13 16.65 8.48
N LEU A 136 13.44 16.49 7.35
CA LEU A 136 12.61 15.31 7.14
C LEU A 136 13.48 14.10 6.77
N PRO A 137 13.17 12.91 7.30
CA PRO A 137 13.88 11.71 6.93
C PRO A 137 13.58 11.32 5.48
N LYS A 138 14.55 10.70 4.81
CA LYS A 138 14.29 10.02 3.55
C LYS A 138 13.40 8.80 3.79
N VAL A 139 12.59 8.47 2.79
CA VAL A 139 11.63 7.35 2.85
C VAL A 139 11.79 6.43 1.64
N SER A 140 11.65 5.13 1.89
CA SER A 140 11.45 4.12 0.86
C SER A 140 9.95 3.87 0.70
N VAL A 141 9.45 3.89 -0.53
CA VAL A 141 8.04 3.61 -0.83
C VAL A 141 7.92 2.16 -1.29
N ILE A 142 7.20 1.33 -0.53
CA ILE A 142 6.97 -0.08 -0.87
C ILE A 142 5.58 -0.20 -1.49
N ILE A 143 5.52 -0.71 -2.72
CA ILE A 143 4.28 -0.99 -3.44
C ILE A 143 4.20 -2.50 -3.63
N ILE A 144 3.26 -3.12 -2.91
CA ILE A 144 2.97 -4.55 -3.04
C ILE A 144 1.89 -4.70 -4.10
N PHE A 145 2.08 -5.59 -5.06
CA PHE A 145 1.11 -5.88 -6.11
C PHE A 145 1.01 -7.39 -6.35
N THR A 146 -0.18 -7.85 -6.73
CA THR A 146 -0.45 -9.22 -7.22
C THR A 146 -1.48 -9.10 -8.32
N ASP A 147 -1.20 -9.70 -9.48
CA ASP A 147 -2.07 -9.67 -10.67
C ASP A 147 -2.66 -8.27 -10.98
N GLU A 148 -1.87 -7.21 -10.80
CA GLU A 148 -2.31 -5.83 -11.04
C GLU A 148 -2.18 -5.47 -12.53
N ALA A 149 -3.10 -4.64 -13.04
CA ALA A 149 -3.00 -4.16 -14.40
C ALA A 149 -1.75 -3.26 -14.58
N TRP A 150 -1.09 -3.39 -15.73
CA TRP A 150 0.21 -2.74 -15.97
C TRP A 150 0.15 -1.21 -15.91
N THR A 151 -0.80 -0.57 -16.60
CA THR A 151 -0.83 0.89 -16.67
C THR A 151 -1.25 1.58 -15.36
N PRO A 152 -2.19 1.05 -14.55
CA PRO A 152 -2.42 1.57 -13.20
C PRO A 152 -1.22 1.42 -12.26
N LEU A 153 -0.53 0.27 -12.27
CA LEU A 153 0.68 0.05 -11.48
C LEU A 153 1.77 1.06 -11.84
N LEU A 154 2.10 1.18 -13.14
CA LEU A 154 3.09 2.14 -13.60
C LEU A 154 2.68 3.59 -13.30
N ARG A 155 1.40 3.95 -13.45
CA ARG A 155 0.91 5.29 -13.11
C ARG A 155 1.10 5.60 -11.62
N THR A 156 0.99 4.59 -10.76
CA THR A 156 1.29 4.72 -9.33
C THR A 156 2.77 5.04 -9.11
N VAL A 157 3.67 4.29 -9.74
CA VAL A 157 5.13 4.55 -9.69
C VAL A 157 5.47 5.95 -10.21
N HIS A 158 4.95 6.32 -11.39
CA HIS A 158 5.13 7.65 -11.96
C HIS A 158 4.59 8.76 -11.03
N SER A 159 3.44 8.55 -10.40
CA SER A 159 2.90 9.53 -9.46
C SER A 159 3.79 9.73 -8.24
N VAL A 160 4.38 8.65 -7.70
CA VAL A 160 5.34 8.74 -6.59
C VAL A 160 6.57 9.53 -7.02
N ILE A 161 7.17 9.20 -8.17
CA ILE A 161 8.36 9.89 -8.68
C ILE A 161 8.07 11.37 -8.95
N ASN A 162 6.95 11.67 -9.60
CA ASN A 162 6.63 13.02 -10.07
C ASN A 162 6.19 13.98 -8.96
N ARG A 163 5.63 13.46 -7.85
CA ARG A 163 4.98 14.28 -6.80
C ARG A 163 5.67 14.21 -5.44
N SER A 164 6.72 13.41 -5.30
CA SER A 164 7.54 13.38 -4.09
C SER A 164 8.77 14.30 -4.25
N PRO A 165 9.13 15.10 -3.24
CA PRO A 165 10.40 15.85 -3.28
C PRO A 165 11.59 14.88 -3.47
N PRO A 166 12.43 15.06 -4.50
CA PRO A 166 13.50 14.12 -4.82
C PRO A 166 14.51 13.87 -3.69
N GLN A 167 14.73 14.86 -2.82
CA GLN A 167 15.64 14.73 -1.67
C GLN A 167 15.08 13.83 -0.56
N LEU A 168 13.75 13.60 -0.52
CA LEU A 168 13.09 12.76 0.47
C LEU A 168 12.81 11.35 -0.02
N LEU A 169 12.76 11.12 -1.33
CA LEU A 169 12.51 9.80 -1.89
C LEU A 169 13.83 9.03 -2.03
N GLN A 170 14.03 8.01 -1.19
CA GLN A 170 15.23 7.16 -1.26
C GLN A 170 15.13 6.15 -2.40
N GLU A 171 14.02 5.41 -2.45
CA GLU A 171 13.80 4.33 -3.41
C GLU A 171 12.31 3.97 -3.50
N ILE A 172 11.93 3.28 -4.58
CA ILE A 172 10.63 2.64 -4.74
C ILE A 172 10.87 1.15 -4.88
N ILE A 173 10.28 0.36 -3.98
CA ILE A 173 10.40 -1.10 -3.97
C ILE A 173 9.07 -1.67 -4.46
N LEU A 174 9.10 -2.29 -5.63
CA LEU A 174 7.97 -3.06 -6.14
C LEU A 174 8.11 -4.50 -5.63
N LEU A 175 7.15 -4.94 -4.83
CA LEU A 175 7.08 -6.30 -4.31
C LEU A 175 5.94 -7.05 -4.99
N ASP A 176 6.30 -8.06 -5.77
CA ASP A 176 5.34 -9.01 -6.34
C ASP A 176 4.95 -10.03 -5.26
N ASP A 177 3.65 -10.12 -4.93
CA ASP A 177 3.08 -11.03 -3.92
C ASP A 177 2.50 -12.31 -4.54
N ASN A 178 2.87 -12.61 -5.80
CA ASN A 178 2.53 -13.85 -6.49
C ASN A 178 3.25 -15.09 -5.93
#